data_AF-A0A5R8K7H2-F1
#
_entry.id   AF-A0A5R8K7H2-F1
#
_cell.length_a   1.000
_cell.length_b   1.000
_cell.length_c   1.000
_cell.angle_alpha   90.00
_cell.angle_beta   90.00
_cell.angle_gamma   90.00
#
_symmetry.space_group_name_H-M   'P 1'
#
loop_
_entity.id
_entity.type
_entity.pdbx_description
1 polymer ?
#
loop_
_entity_poly.entity_id
_entity_poly.type
_entity_poly.pdbx_seq_one_letter_code
_entity_poly.pdbx_strand_id
1 'polypeptide(L)'
;MSKNKTLTQVRGFLELNIWWLSAVLVFLVLIAHAFQISAVKVDGITIALLVMLPVCPFVGPLLKAIRKLSIAGFEAEIATTEVEEASEEVAAASPQPHESPIENTRMPPFNDVLRNLVRSDHILALAKLRIELESKVRRLHQPDDPANPAFVQLNEPLSMIVRRLRNEDLISDQVFSATLKVINLCNRAIHGEAIKKDDAASVVDSGIELLGAFDRLILEFTSPEPVSSEEISHSEVDVANTAEYEVVTIVPVLPNARRNTYRLTQEQMDYFLRGYEEYAEFVISVKKL
;
A
#
# COMPACT_ATOMS: atom_id res chain seq x y z
N MET A 1 -45.37 17.76 51.74
CA MET A 1 -44.21 17.60 50.83
C MET A 1 -43.39 16.30 51.01
N SER A 2 -43.85 15.29 51.78
CA SER A 2 -43.05 14.06 52.03
C SER A 2 -43.43 12.84 51.15
N LYS A 3 -44.66 12.75 50.63
CA LYS A 3 -45.15 11.58 49.88
C LYS A 3 -44.54 11.38 48.47
N ASN A 4 -44.02 12.44 47.84
CA ASN A 4 -43.49 12.33 46.47
C ASN A 4 -42.08 11.73 46.39
N LYS A 5 -41.30 11.79 47.49
CA LYS A 5 -39.91 11.32 47.51
C LYS A 5 -39.79 9.79 47.62
N THR A 6 -40.74 9.15 48.28
CA THR A 6 -40.80 7.69 48.42
C THR A 6 -41.20 7.01 47.11
N LEU A 7 -42.14 7.60 46.36
CA LEU A 7 -42.58 7.07 45.06
C LEU A 7 -41.47 7.07 44.00
N THR A 8 -40.58 8.08 43.99
CA THR A 8 -39.46 8.13 43.02
C THR A 8 -38.37 7.12 43.35
N GLN A 9 -38.07 6.89 44.63
CA GLN A 9 -37.10 5.88 45.05
C GLN A 9 -37.59 4.45 44.77
N VAL A 10 -38.88 4.18 45.03
CA VAL A 10 -39.49 2.88 44.72
C VAL A 10 -39.47 2.61 43.21
N ARG A 11 -39.74 3.63 42.39
CA ARG A 11 -39.71 3.50 40.93
C ARG A 11 -38.31 3.22 40.39
N GLY A 12 -37.28 3.92 40.87
CA GLY A 12 -35.90 3.64 40.47
C GLY A 12 -35.41 2.26 40.90
N PHE A 13 -35.83 1.79 42.09
CA PHE A 13 -35.55 0.42 42.53
C PHE A 13 -36.26 -0.62 41.66
N LEU A 14 -37.53 -0.39 41.30
CA LEU A 14 -38.28 -1.27 40.40
C LEU A 14 -37.66 -1.32 39.02
N GLU A 15 -37.28 -0.18 38.42
CA GLU A 15 -36.69 -0.14 37.08
C GLU A 15 -35.31 -0.86 37.03
N LEU A 16 -34.53 -0.79 38.10
CA LEU A 16 -33.24 -1.49 38.18
C LEU A 16 -33.39 -3.00 38.42
N ASN A 17 -34.43 -3.43 39.14
CA ASN A 17 -34.62 -4.81 39.57
C ASN A 17 -35.74 -5.56 38.84
N ILE A 18 -36.43 -4.93 37.88
CA ILE A 18 -37.55 -5.53 37.14
C ILE A 18 -37.16 -6.84 36.46
N TRP A 19 -35.90 -6.96 36.02
CA TRP A 19 -35.32 -8.15 35.42
C TRP A 19 -35.12 -9.30 36.43
N TRP A 20 -34.69 -8.99 37.64
CA TRP A 20 -34.57 -9.98 38.71
C TRP A 20 -35.95 -10.43 39.19
N LEU A 21 -36.90 -9.51 39.28
CA LEU A 21 -38.27 -9.81 39.64
C LEU A 21 -38.95 -10.69 38.59
N SER A 22 -38.74 -10.42 37.30
CA SER A 22 -39.25 -11.28 36.23
C SER A 22 -38.59 -12.66 36.25
N ALA A 23 -37.28 -12.75 36.45
CA ALA A 23 -36.57 -14.03 36.57
C ALA A 23 -37.06 -14.87 37.77
N VAL A 24 -37.26 -14.25 38.94
CA VAL A 24 -37.81 -14.91 40.12
C VAL A 24 -39.25 -15.37 39.87
N LEU A 25 -40.08 -14.56 39.23
CA LEU A 25 -41.45 -14.91 38.89
C LEU A 25 -41.49 -16.12 37.94
N VAL A 26 -40.66 -16.10 36.89
CA VAL A 26 -40.49 -17.19 35.94
C VAL A 26 -40.07 -18.48 36.64
N PHE A 27 -39.10 -18.39 37.55
CA PHE A 27 -38.62 -19.53 38.33
C PHE A 27 -39.70 -20.13 39.25
N LEU A 28 -40.50 -19.28 39.91
CA LEU A 28 -41.61 -19.72 40.75
C LEU A 28 -42.70 -20.43 39.93
N VAL A 29 -43.01 -19.93 38.73
CA VAL A 29 -43.96 -20.58 37.81
C VAL A 29 -43.45 -21.94 37.34
N LEU A 30 -42.14 -22.07 37.05
CA LEU A 30 -41.52 -23.34 36.67
C LEU A 30 -41.54 -24.35 37.82
N ILE A 31 -41.25 -23.93 39.05
CA ILE A 31 -41.38 -24.77 40.25
C ILE A 31 -42.83 -25.23 40.43
N ALA A 32 -43.79 -24.31 40.38
CA ALA A 32 -45.21 -24.64 40.54
C ALA A 32 -45.69 -25.65 39.49
N HIS A 33 -45.20 -25.54 38.25
CA HIS A 33 -45.45 -26.50 37.18
C HIS A 33 -44.78 -27.86 37.44
N ALA A 34 -43.50 -27.87 37.84
CA ALA A 34 -42.74 -29.10 38.10
C ALA A 34 -43.34 -29.94 39.25
N PHE A 35 -43.88 -29.29 40.28
CA PHE A 35 -44.53 -29.97 41.41
C PHE A 35 -46.03 -30.22 41.19
N GLN A 36 -46.57 -29.92 40.01
CA GLN A 36 -48.00 -30.08 39.69
C GLN A 36 -48.94 -29.39 40.69
N ILE A 37 -48.48 -28.32 41.35
CA ILE A 37 -49.22 -27.64 42.43
C ILE A 37 -50.46 -26.89 41.88
N SER A 38 -50.63 -26.82 40.55
CA SER A 38 -51.77 -26.16 39.92
C SER A 38 -52.22 -26.90 38.66
N ALA A 39 -53.53 -26.89 38.39
CA ALA A 39 -54.15 -27.42 37.17
C ALA A 39 -53.84 -26.58 35.90
N VAL A 40 -52.77 -25.78 35.94
CA VAL A 40 -52.33 -24.93 34.84
C VAL A 40 -51.50 -25.78 33.88
N LYS A 41 -52.11 -26.18 32.76
CA LYS A 41 -51.40 -26.78 31.63
C LYS A 41 -50.60 -25.70 30.92
N VAL A 42 -49.30 -25.64 31.19
CA VAL A 42 -48.36 -24.80 30.46
C VAL A 42 -47.82 -25.62 29.30
N ASP A 43 -47.95 -25.12 28.07
CA ASP A 43 -47.42 -25.75 26.86
C ASP A 43 -45.88 -25.64 26.82
N GLY A 44 -45.21 -26.59 26.17
CA GLY A 44 -43.73 -26.61 26.10
C GLY A 44 -43.15 -25.37 25.42
N ILE A 45 -43.89 -24.78 24.48
CA ILE A 45 -43.56 -23.51 23.82
C ILE A 45 -43.56 -22.36 24.84
N THR A 46 -44.52 -22.34 25.76
CA THR A 46 -44.61 -21.32 26.80
C THR A 46 -43.43 -21.42 27.76
N ILE A 47 -43.01 -22.64 28.12
CA ILE A 47 -41.81 -22.87 28.94
C ILE A 47 -40.55 -22.35 28.22
N ALA A 48 -40.39 -22.65 26.93
CA ALA A 48 -39.25 -22.19 26.14
C ALA A 48 -39.17 -20.66 26.07
N LEU A 49 -40.29 -19.97 25.83
CA LEU A 49 -40.37 -18.51 25.84
C LEU A 49 -40.07 -17.91 27.22
N LEU A 50 -40.57 -18.55 28.28
CA LEU A 50 -40.37 -18.13 29.66
C LEU A 50 -38.88 -18.18 30.07
N VAL A 51 -38.17 -19.20 29.60
CA VAL A 51 -36.71 -19.36 29.83
C VAL A 51 -35.89 -18.45 28.92
N MET A 52 -36.33 -18.17 27.69
CA MET A 52 -35.59 -17.30 26.75
C MET A 52 -35.59 -15.83 27.20
N LEU A 53 -36.69 -15.35 27.80
CA LEU A 53 -36.87 -13.96 28.21
C LEU A 53 -35.78 -13.43 29.17
N PRO A 54 -35.38 -14.15 30.25
CA PRO A 54 -34.28 -13.72 31.11
C PRO A 54 -32.88 -13.88 30.51
N VAL A 55 -32.72 -14.67 29.43
CA VAL A 55 -31.41 -14.85 28.74
C VAL A 55 -31.13 -13.75 27.72
N CYS A 56 -32.18 -13.17 27.11
CA CYS A 56 -32.10 -12.09 26.13
C CYS A 56 -31.20 -10.88 26.49
N PRO A 57 -31.20 -10.32 27.73
CA PRO A 57 -30.36 -9.17 28.08
C PRO A 57 -28.87 -9.51 28.13
N PHE A 58 -28.53 -10.80 28.24
CA PHE A 58 -27.14 -11.28 28.22
C PHE A 58 -26.64 -11.56 26.81
N VAL A 59 -27.54 -11.77 25.83
CA VAL A 59 -27.16 -11.98 24.43
C VAL A 59 -26.45 -10.76 23.86
N GLY A 60 -26.89 -9.55 24.18
CA GLY A 60 -26.25 -8.31 23.70
C GLY A 60 -24.81 -8.11 24.19
N PRO A 61 -24.54 -8.16 25.50
CA PRO A 61 -23.19 -8.14 26.06
C PRO A 61 -22.30 -9.30 25.56
N LEU A 62 -22.86 -10.52 25.43
CA LEU A 62 -22.14 -11.68 24.92
C LEU A 62 -21.74 -11.49 23.45
N LEU A 63 -22.64 -11.00 22.59
CA LEU A 63 -22.31 -10.67 21.20
C LEU A 63 -21.21 -9.59 21.10
N LYS A 64 -21.27 -8.57 21.97
CA LYS A 64 -20.23 -7.54 22.05
C LYS A 64 -18.89 -8.13 22.49
N ALA A 65 -18.89 -9.06 23.43
CA ALA A 65 -17.68 -9.73 23.91
C ALA A 65 -17.06 -10.64 22.84
N ILE A 66 -17.88 -11.43 22.13
CA ILE A 66 -17.43 -12.28 21.01
C ILE A 66 -16.86 -11.41 19.88
N ARG A 67 -17.55 -10.33 19.53
CA ARG A 67 -17.09 -9.39 18.49
C ARG A 67 -15.79 -8.69 18.89
N LYS A 68 -15.64 -8.31 20.16
CA LYS A 68 -14.39 -7.73 20.69
C LYS A 68 -13.23 -8.73 20.70
N LEU A 69 -13.51 -10.02 20.89
CA LEU A 69 -12.48 -11.07 20.85
C LEU A 69 -12.04 -11.40 19.42
N SER A 70 -12.95 -11.37 18.42
CA SER A 70 -12.58 -11.61 17.03
C SER A 70 -11.85 -10.42 16.37
N ILE A 71 -12.19 -9.18 16.77
CA ILE A 71 -11.52 -7.95 16.28
C ILE A 71 -10.08 -7.84 16.78
N ALA A 72 -9.71 -8.51 17.88
CA ALA A 72 -8.42 -8.32 18.53
C ALA A 72 -7.29 -9.26 18.04
N GLY A 73 -7.56 -10.24 17.17
CA GLY A 73 -6.55 -11.26 16.83
C GLY A 73 -6.63 -11.93 15.46
N PHE A 74 -7.57 -11.58 14.58
CA PHE A 74 -7.72 -12.27 13.29
C PHE A 74 -7.85 -11.34 12.07
N GLU A 75 -8.13 -10.04 12.25
CA GLU A 75 -8.21 -9.05 11.15
C GLU A 75 -6.97 -8.15 11.04
N ALA A 76 -5.95 -8.36 11.89
CA ALA A 76 -4.80 -7.45 12.01
C ALA A 76 -3.46 -8.06 11.56
N GLU A 77 -3.48 -9.26 10.97
CA GLU A 77 -2.30 -9.90 10.41
C GLU A 77 -2.54 -10.16 8.91
N ILE A 78 -1.62 -9.69 8.08
CA ILE A 78 -1.62 -9.93 6.64
C ILE A 78 -1.46 -11.44 6.42
N ALA A 79 -2.45 -12.07 5.76
CA ALA A 79 -2.42 -13.50 5.55
C ALA A 79 -1.34 -13.87 4.53
N THR A 80 -0.55 -14.90 4.82
CA THR A 80 0.50 -15.42 3.93
C THR A 80 -0.05 -15.77 2.53
N THR A 81 -1.31 -16.22 2.43
CA THR A 81 -1.98 -16.49 1.15
C THR A 81 -2.15 -15.24 0.28
N GLU A 82 -2.42 -14.08 0.88
CA GLU A 82 -2.55 -12.81 0.13
C GLU A 82 -1.20 -12.35 -0.45
N VAL A 83 -0.12 -12.68 0.25
CA VAL A 83 1.25 -12.42 -0.19
C VAL A 83 1.63 -13.34 -1.33
N GLU A 84 1.33 -14.63 -1.22
CA GLU A 84 1.53 -15.60 -2.31
C GLU A 84 0.76 -15.20 -3.57
N GLU A 85 -0.52 -14.83 -3.44
CA GLU A 85 -1.33 -14.34 -4.57
C GLU A 85 -0.76 -13.07 -5.22
N ALA A 86 -0.18 -12.16 -4.43
CA ALA A 86 0.47 -10.97 -4.97
C ALA A 86 1.75 -11.32 -5.74
N SER A 87 2.54 -12.24 -5.21
CA SER A 87 3.76 -12.72 -5.87
C SER A 87 3.46 -13.45 -7.18
N GLU A 88 2.41 -14.27 -7.23
CA GLU A 88 1.97 -14.94 -8.46
C GLU A 88 1.51 -13.95 -9.53
N GLU A 89 0.76 -12.91 -9.15
CA GLU A 89 0.32 -11.88 -10.09
C GLU A 89 1.48 -11.04 -10.64
N VAL A 90 2.47 -10.72 -9.79
CA VAL A 90 3.70 -10.06 -10.25
C VAL A 90 4.47 -10.94 -11.22
N ALA A 91 4.61 -12.23 -10.90
CA ALA A 91 5.30 -13.18 -11.79
C ALA A 91 4.58 -13.29 -13.14
N ALA A 92 3.24 -13.26 -13.14
CA ALA A 92 2.45 -13.24 -14.38
C ALA A 92 2.58 -11.92 -15.15
N ALA A 93 2.78 -10.79 -14.46
CA ALA A 93 2.93 -9.46 -15.05
C ALA A 93 4.33 -9.21 -15.64
N SER A 94 5.35 -9.97 -15.23
CA SER A 94 6.69 -9.81 -15.76
C SER A 94 6.90 -10.68 -17.00
N PRO A 95 7.18 -10.09 -18.19
CA PRO A 95 7.76 -10.86 -19.28
C PRO A 95 9.10 -11.47 -18.83
N GLN A 96 9.39 -12.68 -19.31
CA GLN A 96 10.58 -13.48 -19.00
C GLN A 96 11.86 -12.61 -18.95
N PRO A 97 12.84 -12.96 -18.09
CA PRO A 97 14.05 -12.17 -17.90
C PRO A 97 14.86 -12.13 -19.20
N HIS A 98 14.68 -11.07 -19.98
CA HIS A 98 15.74 -10.63 -20.87
C HIS A 98 16.75 -9.90 -20.00
N GLU A 99 17.92 -10.52 -19.84
CA GLU A 99 19.12 -9.85 -19.36
C GLU A 99 19.26 -8.52 -20.10
N SER A 100 18.94 -7.43 -19.42
CA SER A 100 19.23 -6.09 -19.93
C SER A 100 20.73 -5.89 -19.72
N PRO A 101 21.54 -5.68 -20.77
CA PRO A 101 22.99 -5.61 -20.65
C PRO A 101 23.45 -4.23 -20.14
N ILE A 102 22.94 -3.81 -18.98
CA ILE A 102 23.44 -2.62 -18.26
C ILE A 102 23.64 -2.99 -16.78
N GLU A 103 24.41 -4.05 -16.54
CA GLU A 103 24.95 -4.36 -15.22
C GLU A 103 26.42 -3.95 -15.18
N ASN A 104 26.67 -2.70 -14.80
CA ASN A 104 27.98 -2.26 -14.32
C ASN A 104 27.81 -0.95 -13.55
N THR A 105 27.46 -1.00 -12.26
CA THR A 105 27.59 0.17 -11.37
C THR A 105 27.89 -0.25 -9.94
N ARG A 106 28.93 0.38 -9.36
CA ARG A 106 29.55 0.10 -8.05
C ARG A 106 28.81 0.72 -6.84
N MET A 107 27.50 0.96 -6.93
CA MET A 107 26.64 1.26 -5.78
C MET A 107 25.77 0.01 -5.56
N PRO A 108 25.39 -0.39 -4.33
CA PRO A 108 24.48 -1.52 -4.18
C PRO A 108 23.23 -1.20 -5.00
N PRO A 109 22.85 -2.01 -6.01
CA PRO A 109 21.60 -1.81 -6.73
C PRO A 109 20.50 -1.55 -5.72
N PHE A 110 19.56 -0.66 -6.03
CA PHE A 110 18.43 -0.32 -5.16
C PHE A 110 17.78 -1.56 -4.50
N ASN A 111 17.77 -2.68 -5.24
CA ASN A 111 17.41 -4.03 -4.81
C ASN A 111 18.15 -4.50 -3.55
N ASP A 112 19.47 -4.32 -3.48
CA ASP A 112 20.30 -4.67 -2.32
C ASP A 112 19.96 -3.80 -1.10
N VAL A 113 19.66 -2.52 -1.33
CA VAL A 113 19.24 -1.62 -0.24
C VAL A 113 17.93 -2.13 0.36
N LEU A 114 16.94 -2.47 -0.47
CA LEU A 114 15.66 -3.03 -0.02
C LEU A 114 15.81 -4.37 0.69
N ARG A 115 16.58 -5.31 0.10
CA ARG A 115 16.83 -6.64 0.69
C ARG A 115 17.53 -6.52 2.04
N ASN A 116 18.46 -5.58 2.19
CA ASN A 116 19.08 -5.30 3.49
C ASN A 116 18.09 -4.66 4.47
N LEU A 117 17.23 -3.76 4.00
CA LEU A 117 16.23 -3.11 4.83
C LEU A 117 15.20 -4.11 5.39
N VAL A 118 14.75 -5.08 4.60
CA VAL A 118 13.86 -6.15 5.08
C VAL A 118 14.47 -6.90 6.26
N ARG A 119 15.79 -7.10 6.26
CA ARG A 119 16.48 -7.83 7.33
C ARG A 119 16.51 -7.03 8.64
N SER A 120 16.64 -5.71 8.57
CA SER A 120 16.70 -4.83 9.73
C SER A 120 15.32 -4.34 10.19
N ASP A 121 14.50 -3.85 9.26
CA ASP A 121 13.18 -3.25 9.47
C ASP A 121 12.31 -3.47 8.22
N HIS A 122 11.48 -4.50 8.27
CA HIS A 122 10.63 -4.91 7.16
C HIS A 122 9.49 -3.93 6.88
N ILE A 123 9.00 -3.18 7.88
CA ILE A 123 7.96 -2.16 7.67
C ILE A 123 8.56 -0.98 6.90
N LEU A 124 9.77 -0.56 7.28
CA LEU A 124 10.49 0.50 6.57
C LEU A 124 10.84 0.09 5.13
N ALA A 125 11.18 -1.19 4.91
CA ALA A 125 11.38 -1.74 3.57
C ALA A 125 10.13 -1.60 2.69
N LEU A 126 8.96 -1.99 3.20
CA LEU A 126 7.69 -1.86 2.49
C LEU A 126 7.29 -0.40 2.25
N ALA A 127 7.58 0.48 3.20
CA ALA A 127 7.41 1.94 3.02
C ALA A 127 8.26 2.47 1.88
N LYS A 128 9.55 2.10 1.84
CA LYS A 128 10.46 2.51 0.76
C LYS A 128 10.01 1.94 -0.59
N LEU A 129 9.62 0.68 -0.64
CA LEU A 129 9.05 0.07 -1.86
C LEU A 129 7.85 0.84 -2.38
N ARG A 130 6.89 1.18 -1.49
CA ARG A 130 5.70 1.95 -1.87
C ARG A 130 6.05 3.32 -2.46
N ILE A 131 6.97 4.04 -1.83
CA ILE A 131 7.42 5.36 -2.30
C ILE A 131 7.99 5.27 -3.72
N GLU A 132 8.78 4.24 -3.98
CA GLU A 132 9.48 4.06 -5.25
C GLU A 132 8.51 3.62 -6.35
N LEU A 133 7.56 2.72 -6.05
CA LEU A 133 6.46 2.39 -6.96
C LEU A 133 5.61 3.63 -7.29
N GLU A 134 5.28 4.43 -6.29
CA GLU A 134 4.54 5.69 -6.48
C GLU A 134 5.30 6.66 -7.39
N SER A 135 6.60 6.81 -7.19
CA SER A 135 7.47 7.64 -8.02
C SER A 135 7.46 7.20 -9.49
N LYS A 136 7.63 5.90 -9.76
CA LYS A 136 7.63 5.35 -11.12
C LYS A 136 6.28 5.46 -11.80
N VAL A 137 5.19 5.14 -11.10
CA VAL A 137 3.82 5.29 -11.60
C VAL A 137 3.52 6.74 -11.96
N ARG A 138 3.91 7.69 -11.10
CA ARG A 138 3.73 9.12 -11.35
C ARG A 138 4.58 9.61 -12.52
N ARG A 139 5.78 9.07 -12.68
CA ARG A 139 6.66 9.38 -13.82
C ARG A 139 6.05 8.93 -15.15
N LEU A 140 5.49 7.72 -15.20
CA LEU A 140 4.82 7.21 -16.39
C LEU A 140 3.55 8.00 -16.74
N HIS A 141 2.91 8.60 -15.73
CA HIS A 141 1.71 9.41 -15.93
C HIS A 141 1.98 10.90 -16.29
N GLN A 142 3.24 11.32 -16.46
CA GLN A 142 3.52 12.73 -16.75
C GLN A 142 2.80 13.16 -18.05
N PRO A 143 1.98 14.24 -18.04
CA PRO A 143 1.22 14.64 -19.20
C PRO A 143 2.13 15.16 -20.33
N ASP A 144 1.78 14.81 -21.57
CA ASP A 144 2.48 15.20 -22.82
C ASP A 144 2.48 16.72 -23.12
N ASP A 145 1.85 17.56 -22.28
CA ASP A 145 1.70 18.99 -22.55
C ASP A 145 2.70 19.84 -21.73
N PRO A 146 3.86 20.23 -22.30
CA PRO A 146 4.84 21.11 -21.65
C PRO A 146 4.35 22.56 -21.51
N ALA A 147 3.26 22.97 -22.18
CA ALA A 147 2.73 24.33 -22.11
C ALA A 147 1.85 24.58 -20.89
N ASN A 148 1.46 23.51 -20.19
CA ASN A 148 0.68 23.59 -18.97
C ASN A 148 1.36 22.71 -17.91
N PRO A 149 2.45 23.19 -17.27
CA PRO A 149 3.08 22.48 -16.16
C PRO A 149 2.07 22.47 -15.02
N ALA A 150 1.18 21.49 -15.05
CA ALA A 150 0.04 21.42 -14.18
C ALA A 150 0.58 21.20 -12.76
N PHE A 151 0.62 22.28 -12.01
CA PHE A 151 0.64 22.37 -10.55
C PHE A 151 -0.51 21.57 -9.87
N VAL A 152 -1.11 20.57 -10.51
CA VAL A 152 -2.47 20.08 -10.21
C VAL A 152 -2.56 18.56 -9.93
N GLN A 153 -1.56 17.73 -10.19
CA GLN A 153 -1.73 16.26 -10.00
C GLN A 153 -0.97 15.61 -8.83
N LEU A 154 -0.36 16.40 -7.94
CA LEU A 154 0.30 15.85 -6.73
C LEU A 154 -0.69 15.21 -5.73
N ASN A 155 -1.98 15.50 -5.84
CA ASN A 155 -3.00 15.03 -4.90
C ASN A 155 -3.85 13.87 -5.42
N GLU A 156 -3.63 13.40 -6.65
CA GLU A 156 -4.39 12.25 -7.13
C GLU A 156 -3.93 10.98 -6.39
N PRO A 157 -4.87 10.18 -5.84
CA PRO A 157 -4.54 8.92 -5.20
C PRO A 157 -3.84 7.97 -6.18
N LEU A 158 -2.82 7.26 -5.71
CA LEU A 158 -2.02 6.36 -6.55
C LEU A 158 -2.87 5.34 -7.32
N SER A 159 -3.92 4.81 -6.69
CA SER A 159 -4.85 3.86 -7.33
C SER A 159 -5.60 4.45 -8.54
N MET A 160 -5.89 5.75 -8.53
CA MET A 160 -6.52 6.44 -9.66
C MET A 160 -5.54 6.60 -10.82
N ILE A 161 -4.27 6.91 -10.52
CA ILE A 161 -3.21 7.01 -11.52
C ILE A 161 -3.00 5.66 -12.20
N VAL A 162 -2.83 4.59 -11.41
CA VAL A 162 -2.66 3.22 -11.93
C VAL A 162 -3.86 2.80 -12.80
N ARG A 163 -5.09 3.16 -12.42
CA ARG A 163 -6.27 2.90 -13.23
C ARG A 163 -6.29 3.68 -14.54
N ARG A 164 -5.82 4.92 -14.53
CA ARG A 164 -5.72 5.73 -15.74
C ARG A 164 -4.67 5.17 -16.70
N LEU A 165 -3.48 4.82 -16.20
CA LEU A 165 -2.44 4.16 -17.00
C LEU A 165 -2.96 2.90 -17.70
N ARG A 166 -3.79 2.11 -17.01
CA ARG A 166 -4.45 0.94 -17.62
C ARG A 166 -5.45 1.35 -18.70
N ASN A 167 -6.29 2.36 -18.43
CA ASN A 167 -7.30 2.82 -19.40
C ASN A 167 -6.68 3.48 -20.65
N GLU A 168 -5.46 4.00 -20.53
CA GLU A 168 -4.65 4.56 -21.61
C GLU A 168 -3.79 3.49 -22.31
N ASP A 169 -3.97 2.21 -21.96
CA ASP A 169 -3.21 1.05 -22.47
C ASP A 169 -1.68 1.16 -22.27
N LEU A 170 -1.22 1.99 -21.34
CA LEU A 170 0.20 2.15 -20.98
C LEU A 170 0.72 1.02 -20.09
N ILE A 171 -0.17 0.32 -19.39
CA ILE A 171 0.14 -0.88 -18.59
C ILE A 171 -0.85 -1.99 -18.90
N SER A 172 -0.38 -3.24 -18.86
CA SER A 172 -1.26 -4.40 -19.02
C SER A 172 -2.17 -4.62 -17.81
N ASP A 173 -3.26 -5.38 -18.00
CA ASP A 173 -4.15 -5.79 -16.91
C ASP A 173 -3.42 -6.52 -15.77
N GLN A 174 -2.37 -7.28 -16.10
CA GLN A 174 -1.54 -8.00 -15.14
C GLN A 174 -0.71 -7.02 -14.30
N VAL A 175 -0.01 -6.08 -14.95
CA VAL A 175 0.77 -5.03 -14.25
C VAL A 175 -0.15 -4.18 -13.39
N PHE A 176 -1.34 -3.83 -13.87
CA PHE A 176 -2.35 -3.11 -13.12
C PHE A 176 -2.76 -3.85 -11.83
N SER A 177 -3.15 -5.12 -11.93
CA SER A 177 -3.59 -5.92 -10.78
C SER A 177 -2.47 -6.12 -9.76
N ALA A 178 -1.30 -6.53 -10.23
CA ALA A 178 -0.11 -6.72 -9.42
C ALA A 178 0.27 -5.44 -8.66
N THR A 179 0.24 -4.29 -9.33
CA THR A 179 0.54 -2.99 -8.73
C THR A 179 -0.43 -2.65 -7.60
N LEU A 180 -1.74 -2.82 -7.80
CA LEU A 180 -2.71 -2.55 -6.75
C LEU A 180 -2.56 -3.49 -5.55
N LYS A 181 -2.29 -4.78 -5.78
CA LYS A 181 -2.04 -5.74 -4.69
C LYS A 181 -0.84 -5.35 -3.84
N VAL A 182 0.31 -5.08 -4.48
CA VAL A 182 1.54 -4.66 -3.77
C VAL A 182 1.32 -3.36 -3.00
N ILE A 183 0.68 -2.35 -3.61
CA ILE A 183 0.35 -1.09 -2.93
C ILE A 183 -0.52 -1.34 -1.70
N ASN A 184 -1.55 -2.18 -1.80
CA ASN A 184 -2.46 -2.48 -0.70
C ASN A 184 -1.75 -3.19 0.46
N LEU A 185 -0.89 -4.17 0.17
CA LEU A 185 -0.08 -4.86 1.18
C LEU A 185 0.87 -3.89 1.90
N CYS A 186 1.60 -3.07 1.16
CA CYS A 186 2.46 -2.04 1.74
C CYS A 186 1.66 -1.06 2.60
N ASN A 187 0.51 -0.59 2.12
CA ASN A 187 -0.32 0.38 2.83
C ASN A 187 -0.81 -0.18 4.18
N ARG A 188 -1.29 -1.43 4.20
CA ARG A 188 -1.73 -2.12 5.41
C ARG A 188 -0.59 -2.27 6.42
N ALA A 189 0.57 -2.76 5.98
CA ALA A 189 1.74 -2.92 6.83
C ALA A 189 2.21 -1.58 7.44
N ILE A 190 2.25 -0.51 6.64
CA ILE A 190 2.63 0.84 7.10
C ILE A 190 1.64 1.38 8.14
N HIS A 191 0.36 1.03 8.03
CA HIS A 191 -0.69 1.44 8.98
C HIS A 191 -0.77 0.56 10.24
N GLY A 192 0.19 -0.35 10.43
CA GLY A 192 0.35 -1.11 11.66
C GLY A 192 -0.32 -2.49 11.63
N GLU A 193 -0.74 -2.96 10.46
CA GLU A 193 -1.10 -4.36 10.29
C GLU A 193 0.15 -5.23 10.38
N ALA A 194 0.10 -6.29 11.17
CA ALA A 194 1.24 -7.17 11.35
C ALA A 194 1.52 -7.95 10.06
N ILE A 195 2.78 -8.01 9.66
CA ILE A 195 3.25 -8.85 8.56
C ILE A 195 4.46 -9.64 9.04
N LYS A 196 4.52 -10.93 8.69
CA LYS A 196 5.70 -11.75 9.01
C LYS A 196 6.89 -11.25 8.20
N LYS A 197 8.09 -11.39 8.76
CA LYS A 197 9.32 -10.94 8.10
C LYS A 197 9.55 -11.65 6.76
N ASP A 198 9.26 -12.94 6.68
CA ASP A 198 9.42 -13.72 5.45
C ASP A 198 8.39 -13.28 4.39
N ASP A 199 7.15 -13.05 4.81
CA ASP A 199 6.08 -12.52 3.95
C ASP A 199 6.43 -11.13 3.41
N ALA A 200 6.97 -10.24 4.26
CA ALA A 200 7.46 -8.93 3.84
C ALA A 200 8.65 -9.03 2.86
N ALA A 201 9.50 -10.05 3.01
CA ALA A 201 10.59 -10.31 2.06
C ALA A 201 10.03 -10.71 0.69
N SER A 202 9.03 -11.58 0.65
CA SER A 202 8.34 -11.97 -0.59
C SER A 202 7.70 -10.77 -1.28
N VAL A 203 7.00 -9.90 -0.52
CA VAL A 203 6.42 -8.67 -1.08
C VAL A 203 7.51 -7.75 -1.64
N VAL A 204 8.66 -7.63 -0.98
CA VAL A 204 9.78 -6.82 -1.47
C VAL A 204 10.36 -7.39 -2.76
N ASP A 205 10.54 -8.69 -2.84
CA ASP A 205 11.09 -9.34 -4.04
C ASP A 205 10.15 -9.17 -5.23
N SER A 206 8.84 -9.39 -5.03
CA SER A 206 7.83 -9.11 -6.05
C SER A 206 7.76 -7.60 -6.39
N GLY A 207 7.92 -6.73 -5.40
CA GLY A 207 7.99 -5.29 -5.62
C GLY A 207 9.17 -4.86 -6.49
N ILE A 208 10.34 -5.48 -6.32
CA ILE A 208 11.53 -5.23 -7.14
C ILE A 208 11.28 -5.65 -8.60
N GLU A 209 10.68 -6.82 -8.82
CA GLU A 209 10.33 -7.28 -10.18
C GLU A 209 9.34 -6.31 -10.85
N LEU A 210 8.33 -5.86 -10.11
CA LEU A 210 7.35 -4.89 -10.60
C LEU A 210 7.99 -3.53 -10.94
N LEU A 211 8.91 -3.04 -10.10
CA LEU A 211 9.67 -1.82 -10.40
C LEU A 211 10.47 -1.96 -11.70
N GLY A 212 11.10 -3.11 -11.92
CA GLY A 212 11.79 -3.40 -13.19
C GLY A 212 10.85 -3.39 -14.39
N ALA A 213 9.59 -3.80 -14.24
CA ALA A 213 8.58 -3.69 -15.28
C ALA A 213 8.24 -2.23 -15.59
N PHE A 214 8.05 -1.38 -14.58
CA PHE A 214 7.82 0.05 -14.77
C PHE A 214 9.02 0.76 -15.40
N ASP A 215 10.25 0.40 -15.04
CA ASP A 215 11.45 0.96 -15.65
C ASP A 215 11.50 0.69 -17.16
N ARG A 216 11.12 -0.53 -17.60
CA ARG A 216 11.01 -0.86 -19.03
C ARG A 216 9.95 -0.03 -19.73
N LEU A 217 8.77 0.12 -19.14
CA LEU A 217 7.70 0.93 -19.73
C LEU A 217 8.11 2.39 -19.84
N ILE A 218 8.72 2.95 -18.80
CA ILE A 218 9.23 4.33 -18.84
C ILE A 218 10.24 4.49 -19.98
N LEU A 219 11.16 3.53 -20.15
CA LEU A 219 12.10 3.55 -21.27
C LEU A 219 11.39 3.48 -22.63
N GLU A 220 10.38 2.61 -22.78
CA GLU A 220 9.61 2.46 -24.01
C GLU A 220 8.86 3.73 -24.39
N PHE A 221 8.21 4.39 -23.43
CA PHE A 221 7.38 5.57 -23.68
C PHE A 221 8.14 6.91 -23.66
N THR A 222 9.29 6.98 -22.96
CA THR A 222 10.03 8.24 -22.79
C THR A 222 11.30 8.32 -23.65
N SER A 223 11.80 7.21 -24.19
CA SER A 223 13.01 7.26 -25.03
C SER A 223 12.63 7.74 -26.44
N PRO A 224 13.14 8.91 -26.89
CA PRO A 224 12.94 9.32 -28.26
C PRO A 224 13.63 8.32 -29.21
N GLU A 225 12.98 8.00 -30.32
CA GLU A 225 13.64 7.23 -31.38
C GLU A 225 14.89 8.00 -31.86
N PRO A 226 16.04 7.33 -32.04
CA PRO A 226 17.23 7.99 -32.54
C PRO A 226 16.95 8.53 -33.95
N VAL A 227 17.27 9.81 -34.17
CA VAL A 227 17.08 10.46 -35.49
C VAL A 227 17.95 9.79 -36.57
N SER A 228 19.10 9.25 -36.19
CA SER A 228 19.97 8.42 -37.02
C SER A 228 20.71 7.41 -36.14
N SER A 229 20.98 6.23 -36.67
CA SER A 229 21.81 5.21 -36.02
C SER A 229 22.83 4.70 -37.04
N GLU A 230 24.10 4.70 -36.64
CA GLU A 230 25.23 4.27 -37.46
C GLU A 230 26.05 3.25 -36.67
N GLU A 231 26.51 2.19 -37.33
CA GLU A 231 27.44 1.24 -36.71
C GLU A 231 28.82 1.90 -36.60
N ILE A 232 29.30 2.03 -35.36
CA ILE A 232 30.64 2.56 -35.05
C ILE A 232 31.61 1.42 -34.70
N SER A 233 32.89 1.62 -35.00
CA SER A 233 33.93 0.66 -34.65
C SER A 233 34.18 0.59 -33.14
N HIS A 234 34.69 -0.55 -32.63
CA HIS A 234 35.13 -0.65 -31.23
C HIS A 234 36.19 0.40 -30.86
N SER A 235 37.08 0.75 -31.81
CA SER A 235 38.05 1.82 -31.60
C SER A 235 37.40 3.18 -31.37
N GLU A 236 36.27 3.47 -32.02
CA GLU A 236 35.55 4.72 -31.79
C GLU A 236 34.90 4.76 -30.40
N VAL A 237 34.43 3.62 -29.90
CA VAL A 237 33.92 3.47 -28.53
C VAL A 237 35.03 3.73 -27.52
N ASP A 238 36.22 3.18 -27.72
CA ASP A 238 37.37 3.40 -26.83
C ASP A 238 37.80 4.87 -26.81
N VAL A 239 37.79 5.53 -27.98
CA VAL A 239 38.07 6.96 -28.08
C VAL A 239 36.97 7.79 -27.41
N ALA A 240 35.70 7.38 -27.49
CA ALA A 240 34.61 8.06 -26.78
C ALA A 240 34.74 7.92 -25.26
N ASN A 241 35.00 6.71 -24.76
CA ASN A 241 35.16 6.42 -23.33
C ASN A 241 36.34 7.17 -22.69
N THR A 242 37.38 7.48 -23.47
CA THR A 242 38.57 8.20 -23.00
C THR A 242 38.54 9.70 -23.28
N ALA A 243 37.50 10.20 -23.96
CA ALA A 243 37.38 11.61 -24.29
C ALA A 243 36.91 12.47 -23.11
N GLU A 244 37.16 13.76 -23.23
CA GLU A 244 36.54 14.79 -22.40
C GLU A 244 35.31 15.35 -23.11
N TYR A 245 34.30 15.68 -22.33
CA TYR A 245 33.03 16.23 -22.76
C TYR A 245 32.82 17.58 -22.10
N GLU A 246 32.44 18.57 -22.91
CA GLU A 246 31.90 19.82 -22.45
C GLU A 246 30.39 19.67 -22.26
N VAL A 247 29.93 19.81 -21.02
CA VAL A 247 28.51 19.80 -20.66
C VAL A 247 28.10 21.21 -20.24
N VAL A 248 27.09 21.75 -20.90
CA VAL A 248 26.57 23.10 -20.59
C VAL A 248 25.18 22.97 -20.00
N THR A 249 24.98 23.62 -18.85
CA THR A 249 23.68 23.65 -18.17
C THR A 249 23.20 25.08 -17.90
N ILE A 250 21.89 25.21 -17.66
CA ILE A 250 21.25 26.47 -17.23
C ILE A 250 20.53 26.25 -15.90
N VAL A 251 20.79 27.11 -14.91
CA VAL A 251 20.03 27.18 -13.66
C VAL A 251 18.93 28.24 -13.79
N PRO A 252 17.65 27.85 -13.86
CA PRO A 252 16.54 28.79 -14.10
C PRO A 252 16.06 29.52 -12.84
N VAL A 253 16.15 28.91 -11.64
CA VAL A 253 15.53 29.44 -10.41
C VAL A 253 16.58 30.05 -9.48
N LEU A 254 16.79 31.36 -9.61
CA LEU A 254 17.36 32.34 -8.67
C LEU A 254 17.18 33.72 -9.35
N PRO A 255 17.32 34.89 -8.68
CA PRO A 255 17.01 36.20 -9.29
C PRO A 255 17.81 36.52 -10.57
N ASN A 256 18.85 35.74 -10.88
CA ASN A 256 19.55 35.75 -12.16
C ASN A 256 19.83 34.31 -12.61
N ALA A 257 19.31 33.92 -13.78
CA ALA A 257 19.65 32.65 -14.41
C ALA A 257 21.16 32.58 -14.68
N ARG A 258 21.75 31.40 -14.49
CA ARG A 258 23.19 31.18 -14.71
C ARG A 258 23.43 30.05 -15.69
N ARG A 259 24.47 30.21 -16.53
CA ARG A 259 24.97 29.17 -17.42
C ARG A 259 26.23 28.57 -16.80
N ASN A 260 26.24 27.26 -16.57
CA ASN A 260 27.41 26.53 -16.11
C ASN A 260 28.02 25.75 -17.29
N THR A 261 29.35 25.60 -17.28
CA THR A 261 30.08 24.83 -18.28
C THR A 261 31.05 23.91 -17.54
N TYR A 262 30.86 22.62 -17.71
CA TYR A 262 31.65 21.56 -17.09
C TYR A 262 32.51 20.88 -18.14
N ARG A 263 33.72 20.47 -17.75
CA ARG A 263 34.54 19.54 -18.51
C ARG A 263 34.63 18.24 -17.74
N LEU A 264 34.06 17.19 -18.32
CA LEU A 264 33.86 15.90 -17.66
C LEU A 264 34.45 14.80 -18.54
N THR A 265 35.16 13.86 -17.93
CA THR A 265 35.41 12.55 -18.57
C THR A 265 34.10 11.78 -18.74
N GLN A 266 34.06 10.73 -19.55
CA GLN A 266 32.87 9.86 -19.67
C GLN A 266 32.36 9.38 -18.30
N GLU A 267 33.26 8.91 -17.42
CA GLU A 267 32.90 8.45 -16.07
C GLU A 267 32.27 9.57 -15.22
N GLN A 268 32.83 10.79 -15.29
CA GLN A 268 32.29 11.95 -14.57
C GLN A 268 30.97 12.43 -15.16
N MET A 269 30.78 12.32 -16.47
CA MET A 269 29.52 12.65 -17.14
C MET A 269 28.43 11.67 -16.73
N ASP A 270 28.72 10.37 -16.70
CA ASP A 270 27.79 9.35 -16.20
C ASP A 270 27.40 9.64 -14.75
N TYR A 271 28.35 10.06 -13.91
CA TYR A 271 28.05 10.48 -12.54
C TYR A 271 27.22 11.76 -12.48
N PHE A 272 27.53 12.75 -13.31
CA PHE A 272 26.80 14.02 -13.37
C PHE A 272 25.33 13.84 -13.79
N LEU A 273 25.08 12.94 -14.74
CA LEU A 273 23.73 12.63 -15.21
C LEU A 273 22.95 11.70 -14.26
N ARG A 274 23.61 11.08 -13.28
CA ARG A 274 22.93 10.32 -12.21
C ARG A 274 22.33 11.28 -11.20
N GLY A 275 21.03 11.15 -10.96
CA GLY A 275 20.30 12.08 -10.09
C GLY A 275 20.10 13.45 -10.73
N TYR A 276 20.23 13.56 -12.06
CA TYR A 276 20.07 14.82 -12.78
C TYR A 276 18.74 15.52 -12.43
N GLU A 277 17.70 14.71 -12.19
CA GLU A 277 16.38 15.11 -11.72
C GLU A 277 16.36 15.88 -10.38
N GLU A 278 17.39 15.73 -9.53
CA GLU A 278 17.52 16.45 -8.26
C GLU A 278 18.13 17.83 -8.42
N TYR A 279 18.83 18.08 -9.53
CA TYR A 279 19.46 19.36 -9.79
C TYR A 279 18.46 20.33 -10.42
N ALA A 280 18.41 21.56 -9.90
CA ALA A 280 17.71 22.66 -10.54
C ALA A 280 18.50 23.22 -11.74
N GLU A 281 19.07 22.36 -12.58
CA GLU A 281 19.80 22.75 -13.80
C GLU A 281 19.15 22.08 -15.03
N PHE A 282 19.30 22.66 -16.22
CA PHE A 282 18.89 22.07 -17.51
C PHE A 282 20.08 21.84 -18.43
N VAL A 283 20.31 20.61 -18.91
CA VAL A 283 21.36 20.32 -19.89
C VAL A 283 20.91 20.87 -21.22
N ILE A 284 21.73 21.75 -21.80
CA ILE A 284 21.44 22.36 -23.10
C ILE A 284 22.41 21.92 -24.20
N SER A 285 23.59 21.39 -23.84
CA SER A 285 24.51 20.79 -24.80
C SER A 285 25.49 19.83 -24.15
N VAL A 286 25.82 18.76 -24.86
CA VAL A 286 26.95 17.87 -24.58
C VAL A 286 27.81 17.82 -25.84
N LYS A 287 29.10 18.10 -25.72
CA LYS A 287 30.03 18.13 -26.86
C LYS A 287 31.35 17.46 -26.49
N LYS A 288 31.77 16.48 -27.28
CA LYS A 288 33.12 15.90 -27.19
C LYS A 288 34.17 16.97 -27.55
N LEU A 289 35.19 17.10 -26.70
CA LEU A 289 36.33 18.01 -26.86
C LEU A 289 37.45 17.41 -27.70
#